data_AF-A0A355CMW5-F1
#
_entry.id   AF-A0A355CMW5-F1
#
_cell.length_a   1.000
_cell.length_b   1.000
_cell.length_c   1.000
_cell.angle_alpha   90.00
_cell.angle_beta   90.00
_cell.angle_gamma   90.00
#
_symmetry.space_group_name_H-M   'P 1'
#
loop_
_entity.id
_entity.type
_entity.pdbx_description
1 polymer ?
#
loop_
_entity_poly.entity_id
_entity_poly.type
_entity_poly.pdbx_seq_one_letter_code
_entity_poly.pdbx_strand_id
1 'polypeptide(L)'
;HEGQLVYDGNLDGLLDRFAPYREVQVELANPLSKDCASAYGEVESIEGLSVRFLVKREELMVGVAKMLAELEVVDLTVTDPPIEEVIGRVFRTGKV
;
A
#
# COMPACT_ATOMS: atom_id res chain seq x y z
N HIS A 1 -21.05 28.06 4.72
CA HIS A 1 -19.95 28.59 5.54
C HIS A 1 -19.59 27.44 6.47
N GLU A 2 -18.48 26.70 6.36
CA GLU A 2 -17.10 27.06 6.08
C GLU A 2 -16.38 25.86 5.44
N GLY A 3 -16.06 25.94 4.14
CA GLY A 3 -15.06 25.03 3.56
C GLY A 3 -13.69 25.59 3.92
N GLN A 4 -13.08 25.13 5.01
CA GLN A 4 -11.70 25.48 5.30
C GLN A 4 -10.80 24.70 4.35
N LEU A 5 -9.97 25.43 3.60
CA LEU A 5 -8.89 24.88 2.80
C LEU A 5 -7.89 24.21 3.77
N VAL A 6 -7.92 22.88 3.84
CA VAL A 6 -7.09 22.12 4.79
C VAL A 6 -5.60 22.23 4.44
N TYR A 7 -5.25 22.55 3.18
CA TYR A 7 -3.86 22.73 2.73
C TYR A 7 -3.78 23.39 1.33
N ASP A 8 -2.88 24.36 1.13
CA ASP A 8 -2.58 25.03 -0.17
C ASP A 8 -1.17 24.67 -0.70
N GLY A 9 -0.68 23.49 -0.32
CA GLY A 9 0.61 22.97 -0.81
C GLY A 9 0.42 21.91 -1.88
N ASN A 10 1.47 21.68 -2.69
CA ASN A 10 1.46 20.63 -3.71
C ASN A 10 1.19 19.27 -3.05
N LEU A 11 0.14 18.58 -3.53
CA LEU A 11 -0.43 17.36 -2.95
C LEU A 11 0.60 16.24 -2.74
N ASP A 12 1.66 16.23 -3.54
CA ASP A 12 2.78 15.29 -3.49
C ASP A 12 3.48 15.27 -2.12
N GLY A 13 3.68 16.43 -1.48
CA GLY A 13 4.33 16.51 -0.17
C GLY A 13 3.46 16.00 0.98
N LEU A 14 2.14 16.00 0.79
CA LEU A 14 1.18 15.42 1.74
C LEU A 14 1.20 13.88 1.63
N LEU A 15 1.24 13.36 0.40
CA LEU A 15 1.36 11.92 0.16
C LEU A 15 2.62 11.33 0.79
N ASP A 16 3.78 11.98 0.65
CA ASP A 16 5.02 11.50 1.26
C ASP A 16 4.97 11.46 2.80
N ARG A 17 4.22 12.37 3.43
CA ARG A 17 4.12 12.48 4.88
C ARG A 17 3.01 11.62 5.50
N PHE A 18 1.96 11.31 4.73
CA PHE A 18 0.76 10.63 5.22
C PHE A 18 0.48 9.26 4.57
N ALA A 19 1.21 8.90 3.51
CA ALA A 19 1.28 7.56 2.93
C ALA A 19 2.72 6.99 3.02
N PRO A 20 3.15 6.57 4.22
CA PRO A 20 4.45 5.90 4.40
C PRO A 20 4.47 4.46 3.85
N TYR A 21 3.46 4.08 3.07
CA TYR A 21 3.32 2.76 2.45
C TYR A 21 3.05 2.91 0.96
N ARG A 22 3.32 1.83 0.23
CA ARG A 22 2.97 1.58 -1.16
C ARG A 22 2.05 0.36 -1.19
N GLU A 23 1.16 0.34 -2.16
CA GLU A 23 0.41 -0.85 -2.49
C GLU A 23 1.24 -1.68 -3.47
N VAL A 24 1.37 -2.97 -3.19
CA VAL A 24 2.01 -3.95 -4.06
C VAL A 24 0.98 -5.00 -4.39
N GLN A 25 0.53 -5.02 -5.64
CA GLN A 25 -0.33 -6.07 -6.16
C GLN A 25 0.52 -7.13 -6.85
N VAL A 26 0.28 -8.39 -6.49
CA VAL A 26 0.98 -9.54 -7.06
C VAL A 26 -0.05 -10.51 -7.61
N GLU A 27 0.06 -10.84 -8.89
CA GLU A 27 -0.65 -11.94 -9.51
C GLU A 27 0.23 -13.20 -9.46
N LEU A 28 -0.32 -14.31 -8.98
CA LEU A 28 0.41 -15.54 -8.73
C LEU A 28 -0.02 -16.66 -9.66
N ALA A 29 0.89 -17.58 -9.96
CA ALA A 29 0.56 -18.79 -10.72
C ALA A 29 -0.30 -19.76 -9.89
N ASN A 30 -0.17 -19.70 -8.56
CA ASN A 30 -0.85 -20.57 -7.61
C ASN A 30 -1.42 -19.76 -6.43
N PRO A 31 -2.56 -20.17 -5.83
CA PRO A 31 -3.15 -19.45 -4.72
C PRO A 31 -2.21 -19.40 -3.50
N LEU A 32 -2.15 -18.24 -2.85
CA LEU A 32 -1.38 -18.03 -1.63
C LEU A 32 -2.32 -17.93 -0.43
N SER A 33 -2.05 -18.71 0.62
CA SER A 33 -2.82 -18.62 1.86
C SER A 33 -2.51 -17.32 2.60
N LYS A 34 -3.47 -16.83 3.39
CA LYS A 34 -3.29 -15.60 4.18
C LYS A 34 -2.13 -15.69 5.18
N ASP A 35 -1.93 -16.86 5.79
CA ASP A 35 -0.84 -17.08 6.74
C ASP A 35 0.53 -16.99 6.06
N CYS A 36 0.67 -17.54 4.84
CA CYS A 36 1.89 -17.41 4.05
C CYS A 36 2.09 -15.99 3.52
N ALA A 37 1.02 -15.33 3.05
CA ALA A 37 1.06 -13.97 2.53
C ALA A 37 1.56 -12.96 3.59
N SER A 38 1.17 -13.15 4.85
CA SER A 38 1.57 -12.29 5.97
C SER A 38 3.10 -12.21 6.19
N ALA A 39 3.88 -13.14 5.60
CA ALA A 39 5.34 -13.13 5.66
C ALA A 39 6.01 -12.12 4.72
N TYR A 40 5.24 -11.48 3.83
CA TYR A 40 5.73 -10.53 2.82
C TYR A 40 5.28 -9.09 3.07
N GLY A 41 4.29 -8.87 3.94
CA GLY A 41 3.78 -7.55 4.27
C GLY A 41 2.41 -7.61 4.93
N GLU A 42 1.84 -6.44 5.19
CA GLU A 42 0.44 -6.34 5.61
C GLU A 42 -0.46 -6.68 4.43
N VAL A 43 -1.28 -7.73 4.57
CA VAL A 43 -2.20 -8.18 3.52
C VAL A 43 -3.46 -7.33 3.57
N GLU A 44 -3.67 -6.53 2.54
CA GLU A 44 -4.91 -5.76 2.35
C GLU A 44 -6.03 -6.66 1.84
N SER A 45 -5.75 -7.47 0.80
CA SER A 45 -6.73 -8.40 0.24
C SER A 45 -6.08 -9.61 -0.44
N ILE A 46 -6.88 -10.67 -0.57
CA ILE A 46 -6.58 -11.86 -1.38
C ILE A 46 -7.82 -12.17 -2.19
N GLU A 47 -7.69 -12.15 -3.51
CA GLU A 47 -8.77 -12.37 -4.47
C GLU A 47 -8.34 -13.42 -5.49
N GLY A 48 -8.53 -14.70 -5.13
CA GLY A 48 -8.10 -15.82 -5.97
C GLY A 48 -6.57 -15.93 -6.05
N LEU A 49 -6.02 -15.50 -7.18
CA LEU A 49 -4.58 -15.49 -7.46
C LEU A 49 -3.94 -14.11 -7.29
N SER A 50 -4.76 -13.09 -7.03
CA SER A 50 -4.32 -11.72 -6.80
C SER A 50 -4.17 -11.46 -5.30
N VAL A 51 -3.02 -10.90 -4.89
CA VAL A 51 -2.78 -10.49 -3.51
C VAL A 51 -2.34 -9.04 -3.48
N ARG A 52 -3.00 -8.21 -2.66
CA ARG A 52 -2.59 -6.83 -2.40
C ARG A 52 -1.93 -6.71 -1.03
N PHE A 53 -0.74 -6.12 -1.03
CA PHE A 53 0.04 -5.84 0.17
C PHE A 53 0.20 -4.34 0.36
N LEU A 54 0.12 -3.90 1.62
CA LEU A 54 0.64 -2.60 2.02
C LEU A 54 2.07 -2.79 2.55
N VAL A 55 3.02 -2.18 1.85
CA VAL A 55 4.46 -2.31 2.15
C VAL A 55 5.02 -0.93 2.45
N LYS A 56 5.76 -0.79 3.56
CA LYS A 56 6.40 0.48 3.89
C LYS A 56 7.39 0.88 2.80
N ARG A 57 7.48 2.18 2.52
CA ARG A 57 8.35 2.71 1.45
C ARG A 57 9.81 2.29 1.61
N GLU A 58 10.31 2.29 2.84
CA GLU A 58 11.68 1.87 3.18
C GLU A 58 11.94 0.36 3.01
N GLU A 59 10.89 -0.46 3.09
CA GLU A 59 10.96 -1.92 2.96
C GLU A 59 10.60 -2.40 1.55
N LEU A 60 10.06 -1.52 0.69
CA LEU A 60 9.52 -1.85 -0.62
C LEU A 60 10.48 -2.67 -1.48
N MET A 61 11.71 -2.19 -1.66
CA MET A 61 12.70 -2.86 -2.52
C MET A 61 13.02 -4.27 -2.02
N VAL A 62 13.17 -4.43 -0.70
CA VAL A 62 13.47 -5.73 -0.07
C VAL A 62 12.26 -6.65 -0.15
N GLY A 63 11.06 -6.13 0.10
CA GLY A 63 9.81 -6.86 0.01
C GLY A 63 9.53 -7.39 -1.39
N VAL A 64 9.64 -6.53 -2.41
CA VAL A 64 9.46 -6.92 -3.82
C VAL A 64 10.51 -7.95 -4.24
N ALA A 65 11.78 -7.75 -3.89
CA ALA A 65 12.83 -8.73 -4.21
C ALA A 65 12.55 -10.10 -3.57
N LYS A 66 12.09 -10.12 -2.31
CA LYS A 66 11.72 -11.35 -1.61
C LYS A 66 10.52 -12.03 -2.26
N MET A 67 9.46 -11.29 -2.60
CA MET A 67 8.29 -11.82 -3.29
C MET A 67 8.67 -12.48 -4.62
N LEU A 68 9.47 -11.79 -5.45
CA LEU A 68 9.93 -12.32 -6.74
C LEU A 68 10.86 -13.54 -6.61
N ALA A 69 11.55 -13.69 -5.48
CA ALA A 69 12.45 -14.81 -5.23
C ALA A 69 11.73 -16.05 -4.67
N GLU A 70 10.68 -15.85 -3.86
CA GLU A 70 10.02 -16.91 -3.10
C GLU A 70 8.64 -17.31 -3.66
N LEU A 71 8.01 -16.45 -4.48
CA LEU A 71 6.69 -16.69 -5.06
C LEU A 71 6.78 -16.90 -6.58
N GLU A 72 5.89 -17.74 -7.11
CA GLU A 72 5.68 -17.85 -8.56
C GLU A 72 4.82 -16.68 -9.06
N VAL A 73 5.45 -15.52 -9.21
CA VAL A 73 4.81 -14.28 -9.67
C VAL A 73 4.59 -14.32 -11.19
N VAL A 74 3.35 -14.05 -11.61
CA VAL A 74 2.95 -13.87 -13.00
C VAL A 74 3.03 -12.39 -13.39
N ASP A 75 2.57 -11.51 -12.51
CA ASP A 75 2.64 -10.05 -12.68
C ASP A 75 2.80 -9.35 -11.33
N LEU A 76 3.46 -8.19 -11.32
CA LEU A 76 3.65 -7.38 -10.12
C LEU A 76 3.54 -5.90 -10.47
N THR A 77 2.64 -5.22 -9.76
CA THR A 77 2.42 -3.78 -9.89
C THR A 77 2.63 -3.10 -8.54
N VAL A 78 3.29 -1.95 -8.55
CA VAL A 78 3.47 -1.08 -7.37
C VAL A 78 2.77 0.25 -7.63
N THR A 79 1.88 0.63 -6.72
CA THR A 79 1.06 1.85 -6.80
C THR A 79 1.19 2.70 -5.54
N ASP A 80 0.91 3.99 -5.68
CA ASP A 80 0.58 4.83 -4.52
C ASP A 80 -0.72 4.32 -3.88
N PRO A 81 -0.83 4.32 -2.53
CA PRO A 81 -2.09 3.95 -1.89
C PRO A 81 -3.21 4.92 -2.29
N PRO A 82 -4.47 4.47 -2.29
CA PRO A 82 -5.60 5.32 -2.67
C PRO A 82 -5.64 6.62 -1.85
N ILE A 83 -5.85 7.74 -2.54
CA ILE A 83 -5.76 9.08 -1.94
C ILE A 83 -6.75 9.26 -0.79
N GLU A 84 -7.90 8.58 -0.84
CA GLU A 84 -8.93 8.58 0.17
C GLU A 84 -8.42 8.02 1.52
N GLU A 85 -7.54 7.01 1.50
CA GLU A 85 -6.94 6.48 2.73
C GLU A 85 -5.96 7.46 3.37
N VAL A 86 -5.20 8.17 2.53
CA VAL A 86 -4.25 9.20 2.96
C VAL A 86 -5.00 10.36 3.59
N ILE A 87 -6.06 10.82 2.93
CA ILE A 87 -6.97 11.85 3.43
C ILE A 87 -7.60 11.42 4.76
N GLY A 88 -8.10 10.18 4.85
CA GLY A 88 -8.69 9.64 6.09
C GLY A 88 -7.73 9.66 7.28
N ARG A 89 -6.42 9.42 7.05
CA ARG A 89 -5.38 9.50 8.09
C ARG A 89 -5.11 10.95 8.52
N VAL A 90 -5.00 11.88 7.57
CA VAL A 90 -4.84 13.32 7.87
C VAL A 90 -5.97 13.85 8.76
N PHE A 91 -7.22 13.53 8.42
CA PHE A 91 -8.39 13.97 9.20
C PHE A 91 -8.48 13.34 10.59
N ARG A 92 -7.96 12.11 10.79
CA ARG A 92 -7.90 11.46 12.11
C ARG A 92 -6.83 12.06 13.02
N THR A 93 -5.69 12.46 12.47
CA THR A 93 -4.61 13.11 13.22
C THR A 93 -4.90 14.60 13.49
N GLY A 94 -5.82 15.21 12.73
CA GLY A 94 -6.28 16.60 12.91
C GLY A 94 -7.38 16.81 13.95
N LYS A 95 -7.79 15.78 14.73
CA LYS A 95 -8.62 16.00 15.92
C LYS A 95 -7.78 16.63 17.04
N VAL A 96 -7.81 17.96 17.10
CA VAL A 96 -7.73 18.76 18.33
C VAL A 96 -9.09 19.39 18.58
#